data_AF-A0A841HIF2-F1
#
_entry.id   AF-A0A841HIF2-F1
#
_cell.length_a   1.000
_cell.length_b   1.000
_cell.length_c   1.000
_cell.angle_alpha   90.00
_cell.angle_beta   90.00
_cell.angle_gamma   90.00
#
_symmetry.space_group_name_H-M   'P 1'
#
loop_
_entity.id
_entity.type
_entity.pdbx_description
1 polymer ?
#
loop_
_entity_poly.entity_id
_entity_poly.type
_entity_poly.pdbx_seq_one_letter_code
_entity_poly.pdbx_strand_id
1 'polypeptide(L)'
;MEIGELVTVVIPDSAEEAKCPFSHKPPDPKEKNELGGIGTTLGDNMTAGIGISHESKSDGPLRKGTKEGDPRKRPKKRRLVSVLIKVNGEYAKLSEDGDPLPYPLTCAAHHLVPAQESLKGHEILKYMCKKGEQQDFRNGKSAAPAAVSGSKVWGNVAYNVNGSHNGVWLPGNYAVGGGKVGVQVWSDKVTARRNNAKANQSWVDALDLSPDAWDSGDDDDEEEASEALKRALGRAKKKAFMLAGKNHSVAAGNPKWAYVKAAMDASGGQFHDRHEDYSNEVQDYLRKMAAAYKKMHSGAIKNCKQCEKAARPSGMSKNEVGPPYGIVGRLKNASDFFKGYLTRTNKTLGTRKGRKIVTAANIYTSGWVHAWFNDHTP
;
A
#
# COMPACT_ATOMS: atom_id res chain seq x y z
N MET A 1 8.74 13.54 17.74
CA MET A 1 7.59 12.77 18.25
C MET A 1 8.12 11.92 19.40
N GLU A 2 7.62 12.11 20.62
CA GLU A 2 8.08 11.28 21.75
C GLU A 2 7.62 9.84 21.54
N ILE A 3 8.55 8.92 21.70
CA ILE A 3 8.47 7.46 21.50
C ILE A 3 7.35 6.79 22.32
N GLY A 4 6.63 7.54 23.18
CA GLY A 4 5.64 7.05 24.15
C GLY A 4 4.38 6.39 23.58
N GLU A 5 3.91 6.75 22.38
CA GLU A 5 2.72 6.13 21.78
C GLU A 5 2.99 4.79 21.09
N LEU A 6 4.25 4.50 20.72
CA LEU A 6 4.64 3.22 20.10
C LEU A 6 4.83 2.10 21.12
N VAL A 7 4.86 2.42 22.42
CA VAL A 7 5.12 1.45 23.51
C VAL A 7 3.89 0.59 23.80
N THR A 8 2.68 1.05 23.49
CA THR A 8 1.45 0.30 23.76
C THR A 8 1.27 -0.91 22.82
N VAL A 9 1.92 -0.93 21.66
CA VAL A 9 1.57 -1.89 20.60
C VAL A 9 2.21 -3.28 20.77
N VAL A 10 3.02 -3.47 21.82
CA VAL A 10 3.66 -4.75 22.14
C VAL A 10 3.27 -5.27 23.53
N ILE A 11 2.35 -4.59 24.21
CA ILE A 11 1.83 -5.04 25.49
C ILE A 11 0.86 -6.21 25.21
N PRO A 12 0.92 -7.31 25.99
CA PRO A 12 -0.09 -8.34 25.96
C PRO A 12 -1.48 -7.74 26.15
N ASP A 13 -2.43 -8.09 25.30
CA ASP A 13 -3.77 -7.49 25.31
C ASP A 13 -4.66 -8.15 26.38
N SER A 14 -4.19 -9.24 27.00
CA SER A 14 -4.89 -9.95 28.06
C SER A 14 -3.96 -10.45 29.17
N ALA A 15 -4.54 -10.72 30.34
CA ALA A 15 -3.84 -11.31 31.48
C ALA A 15 -3.31 -12.73 31.18
N GLU A 16 -3.97 -13.47 30.29
CA GLU A 16 -3.53 -14.79 29.81
C GLU A 16 -2.31 -14.67 28.91
N GLU A 17 -2.34 -13.72 27.96
CA GLU A 17 -1.19 -13.45 27.09
C GLU A 17 0.01 -12.95 27.92
N ALA A 18 -0.25 -12.18 28.98
CA ALA A 18 0.77 -11.75 29.93
C ALA A 18 1.41 -12.92 30.70
N LYS A 19 0.69 -14.04 30.91
CA LYS A 19 1.24 -15.27 31.49
C LYS A 19 2.08 -16.05 30.48
N CYS A 20 1.57 -16.21 29.26
CA CYS A 20 2.31 -16.79 28.15
C CYS A 20 1.68 -16.38 26.81
N PRO A 21 2.44 -15.74 25.91
CA PRO A 21 1.90 -15.26 24.65
C PRO A 21 1.95 -16.30 23.53
N PHE A 22 2.24 -17.57 23.82
CA PHE A 22 2.45 -18.60 22.80
C PHE A 22 1.39 -19.69 22.90
N SER A 23 0.98 -20.22 21.74
CA SER A 23 0.08 -21.38 21.72
C SER A 23 0.68 -22.61 22.37
N HIS A 24 -0.08 -23.23 23.28
CA HIS A 24 0.25 -24.52 23.88
C HIS A 24 -0.34 -25.71 23.12
N LYS A 25 -1.22 -25.43 22.15
CA LYS A 25 -1.81 -26.45 21.28
C LYS A 25 -1.03 -26.52 19.98
N PRO A 26 -0.83 -27.74 19.43
CA PRO A 26 -0.38 -27.85 18.05
C PRO A 26 -1.30 -27.00 17.18
N PRO A 27 -0.75 -26.28 16.21
CA PRO A 27 -1.62 -25.66 15.22
C PRO A 27 -2.44 -26.77 14.56
N ASP A 28 -3.75 -26.58 14.44
CA ASP A 28 -4.53 -27.28 13.41
C ASP A 28 -3.85 -27.05 12.05
N PRO A 29 -4.04 -27.91 11.02
CA PRO A 29 -3.40 -27.70 9.73
C PRO A 29 -3.72 -26.29 9.21
N LYS A 30 -2.74 -25.39 9.36
CA LYS A 30 -2.90 -23.96 9.14
C LYS A 30 -2.46 -23.55 7.76
N GLU A 31 -3.16 -22.55 7.26
CA GLU A 31 -2.82 -21.79 6.06
C GLU A 31 -1.35 -21.34 6.09
N LYS A 32 -0.72 -21.36 4.91
CA LYS A 32 0.66 -20.87 4.73
C LYS A 32 0.68 -19.36 5.00
N ASN A 33 1.80 -18.85 5.49
CA ASN A 33 1.97 -17.40 5.47
C ASN A 33 2.06 -16.93 4.00
N GLU A 34 1.42 -15.82 3.68
CA GLU A 34 1.56 -15.14 2.38
C GLU A 34 2.38 -13.87 2.61
N LEU A 35 3.70 -13.99 2.70
CA LEU A 35 4.60 -12.85 2.96
C LEU A 35 5.19 -12.25 1.67
N GLY A 36 4.93 -12.84 0.51
CA GLY A 36 5.29 -12.28 -0.79
C GLY A 36 4.36 -11.13 -1.15
N GLY A 37 4.85 -9.90 -1.02
CA GLY A 37 4.06 -8.70 -1.36
C GLY A 37 3.88 -8.55 -2.86
N ILE A 38 2.65 -8.72 -3.34
CA ILE A 38 2.28 -8.56 -4.74
C ILE A 38 1.17 -7.49 -4.82
N GLY A 39 1.50 -6.33 -5.41
CA GLY A 39 0.59 -5.18 -5.45
C GLY A 39 -0.73 -5.47 -6.17
N THR A 40 -0.72 -6.29 -7.22
CA THR A 40 -1.94 -6.69 -7.93
C THR A 40 -2.84 -7.55 -7.04
N THR A 41 -2.27 -8.57 -6.39
CA THR A 41 -2.99 -9.43 -5.44
C THR A 41 -3.56 -8.63 -4.27
N LEU A 42 -2.78 -7.68 -3.72
CA LEU A 42 -3.28 -6.78 -2.68
C LEU A 42 -4.49 -5.97 -3.19
N GLY A 43 -4.42 -5.38 -4.40
CA GLY A 43 -5.52 -4.62 -4.98
C GLY A 43 -6.79 -5.44 -5.20
N ASP A 44 -6.65 -6.69 -5.66
CA ASP A 44 -7.78 -7.62 -5.82
C ASP A 44 -8.40 -7.97 -4.47
N ASN A 45 -7.56 -8.26 -3.46
CA ASN A 45 -8.00 -8.54 -2.11
C ASN A 45 -8.67 -7.34 -1.43
N MET A 46 -8.16 -6.13 -1.60
CA MET A 46 -8.81 -4.89 -1.13
C MET A 46 -10.20 -4.70 -1.73
N THR A 47 -10.33 -4.96 -3.04
CA THR A 47 -11.61 -4.85 -3.77
C THR A 47 -12.62 -5.90 -3.30
N ALA A 48 -12.16 -7.15 -3.13
CA ALA A 48 -12.98 -8.26 -2.67
C ALA A 48 -13.31 -8.17 -1.17
N GLY A 49 -12.52 -7.40 -0.40
CA GLY A 49 -12.54 -7.40 1.05
C GLY A 49 -11.93 -8.67 1.64
N ILE A 50 -10.98 -9.31 0.96
CA ILE A 50 -10.28 -10.51 1.45
C ILE A 50 -9.13 -10.04 2.35
N GLY A 51 -9.18 -10.37 3.63
CA GLY A 51 -8.18 -9.96 4.63
C GLY A 51 -8.02 -11.01 5.73
N ILE A 52 -7.28 -10.67 6.80
CA ILE A 52 -7.07 -11.60 7.92
C ILE A 52 -8.42 -12.04 8.53
N SER A 53 -8.52 -13.34 8.81
CA SER A 53 -9.50 -13.94 9.70
C SER A 53 -9.35 -13.44 11.15
N HIS A 54 -10.14 -12.45 11.55
CA HIS A 54 -10.30 -12.14 12.97
C HIS A 54 -11.14 -13.25 13.63
N GLU A 55 -10.47 -14.14 14.35
CA GLU A 55 -10.85 -14.54 15.70
C GLU A 55 -9.65 -15.19 16.39
N SER A 56 -9.60 -15.06 17.71
CA SER A 56 -8.56 -15.55 18.64
C SER A 56 -8.38 -17.08 18.66
N LYS A 57 -8.92 -17.78 17.67
CA LYS A 57 -8.76 -19.21 17.42
C LYS A 57 -8.41 -19.36 15.95
N SER A 58 -7.27 -19.97 15.71
CA SER A 58 -6.51 -19.94 14.48
C SER A 58 -7.10 -20.72 13.29
N ASP A 59 -8.41 -20.96 13.30
CA ASP A 59 -9.02 -22.10 12.62
C ASP A 59 -10.24 -21.70 11.74
N GLY A 60 -10.41 -20.40 11.46
CA GLY A 60 -11.49 -19.89 10.61
C GLY A 60 -11.00 -19.36 9.25
N PRO A 61 -11.76 -19.53 8.15
CA PRO A 61 -11.41 -18.99 6.82
C PRO A 61 -11.25 -17.45 6.87
N LEU A 62 -10.43 -16.89 5.97
CA LEU A 62 -10.28 -15.44 5.79
C LEU A 62 -11.65 -14.75 5.80
N ARG A 63 -11.91 -13.93 6.82
CA ARG A 63 -13.18 -13.19 6.93
C ARG A 63 -13.15 -11.98 6.01
N LYS A 64 -14.34 -11.51 5.62
CA LYS A 64 -14.52 -10.26 4.86
C LYS A 64 -13.98 -9.09 5.69
N GLY A 65 -12.80 -8.58 5.33
CA GLY A 65 -12.35 -7.26 5.75
C GLY A 65 -13.23 -6.16 5.15
N THR A 66 -12.92 -4.91 5.50
CA THR A 66 -13.58 -3.75 4.88
C THR A 66 -13.27 -3.74 3.39
N LYS A 67 -14.31 -3.80 2.56
CA LYS A 67 -14.15 -3.61 1.11
C LYS A 67 -13.71 -2.17 0.86
N GLU A 68 -12.61 -2.02 0.16
CA GLU A 68 -12.17 -0.72 -0.35
C GLU A 68 -12.29 -0.77 -1.87
N GLY A 69 -13.39 -0.21 -2.39
CA GLY A 69 -13.68 -0.26 -3.82
C GLY A 69 -12.52 0.34 -4.62
N ASP A 70 -12.06 -0.41 -5.63
CA ASP A 70 -11.00 0.02 -6.54
C ASP A 70 -11.34 1.42 -7.10
N PRO A 71 -10.50 2.44 -6.87
CA PRO A 71 -10.74 3.78 -7.40
C PRO A 71 -10.96 3.81 -8.92
N ARG A 72 -10.41 2.84 -9.64
CA ARG A 72 -10.53 2.69 -11.10
C ARG A 72 -11.92 2.19 -11.52
N LYS A 73 -12.66 1.55 -10.62
CA LYS A 73 -14.00 0.99 -10.85
C LYS A 73 -15.13 1.84 -10.25
N ARG A 74 -14.84 3.06 -9.81
CA ARG A 74 -15.86 3.99 -9.33
C ARG A 74 -16.81 4.36 -10.47
N PRO A 75 -18.10 4.67 -10.18
CA PRO A 75 -19.02 5.19 -11.20
C PRO A 75 -18.43 6.41 -11.91
N LYS A 76 -18.73 6.58 -13.20
CA LYS A 76 -18.30 7.69 -14.10
C LYS A 76 -18.12 9.02 -13.39
N LYS A 77 -19.20 9.46 -12.74
CA LYS A 77 -19.32 10.76 -12.07
C LYS A 77 -18.34 10.95 -10.90
N ARG A 78 -17.68 9.89 -10.46
CA ARG A 78 -16.73 9.87 -9.32
C ARG A 78 -15.38 9.24 -9.68
N ARG A 79 -15.16 8.87 -10.94
CA ARG A 79 -13.90 8.26 -11.36
C ARG A 79 -12.87 9.34 -11.61
N LEU A 80 -11.81 9.31 -10.81
CA LEU A 80 -10.62 10.12 -11.02
C LEU A 80 -9.86 9.54 -12.22
N VAL A 81 -10.12 10.09 -13.41
CA VAL A 81 -9.50 9.63 -14.66
C VAL A 81 -8.27 10.43 -15.05
N SER A 82 -8.28 11.73 -14.72
CA SER A 82 -7.22 12.64 -15.10
C SER A 82 -7.12 13.81 -14.13
N VAL A 83 -5.99 14.51 -14.21
CA VAL A 83 -5.71 15.76 -13.51
C VAL A 83 -5.12 16.76 -14.48
N LEU A 84 -5.47 18.04 -14.28
CA LEU A 84 -4.80 19.15 -14.94
C LEU A 84 -3.65 19.61 -14.04
N ILE A 85 -2.50 19.90 -14.64
CA ILE A 85 -1.30 20.31 -13.88
C ILE A 85 -0.98 21.77 -14.21
N LYS A 86 -0.46 22.49 -13.21
CA LYS A 86 0.06 23.86 -13.38
C LYS A 86 1.58 23.88 -13.22
N VAL A 87 2.29 24.41 -14.20
CA VAL A 87 3.75 24.60 -14.20
C VAL A 87 4.01 26.10 -14.23
N ASN A 88 4.75 26.61 -13.24
CA ASN A 88 4.93 28.06 -13.03
C ASN A 88 3.62 28.87 -13.00
N GLY A 89 2.54 28.27 -12.47
CA GLY A 89 1.23 28.92 -12.36
C GLY A 89 0.33 28.78 -13.59
N GLU A 90 0.87 28.35 -14.73
CA GLU A 90 0.12 28.16 -15.97
C GLU A 90 -0.26 26.69 -16.18
N TYR A 91 -1.45 26.43 -16.73
CA TYR A 91 -1.82 25.07 -17.10
C TYR A 91 -0.89 24.54 -18.19
N ALA A 92 -0.45 23.29 -18.05
CA ALA A 92 0.17 22.58 -19.17
C ALA A 92 -0.87 22.46 -20.29
N LYS A 93 -0.56 22.97 -21.48
CA LYS A 93 -1.45 22.96 -22.66
C LYS A 93 -0.99 21.90 -23.67
N LEU A 94 -1.64 21.76 -24.82
CA LEU A 94 -1.17 20.92 -25.95
C LEU A 94 -0.39 21.71 -27.02
N SER A 95 -0.62 23.01 -27.08
CA SER A 95 0.03 24.01 -27.94
C SER A 95 0.03 25.36 -27.24
N GLU A 96 0.72 26.36 -27.78
CA GLU A 96 0.78 27.72 -27.19
C GLU A 96 -0.62 28.32 -26.98
N ASP A 97 -1.51 28.12 -27.96
CA ASP A 97 -2.92 28.53 -27.89
C ASP A 97 -3.89 27.39 -27.52
N GLY A 98 -3.37 26.24 -27.09
CA GLY A 98 -4.17 25.02 -26.93
C GLY A 98 -4.89 24.89 -25.60
N ASP A 99 -5.83 23.94 -25.56
CA ASP A 99 -6.53 23.54 -24.34
C ASP A 99 -5.57 22.94 -23.29
N PRO A 100 -5.94 23.01 -21.98
CA PRO A 100 -5.24 22.30 -20.93
C PRO A 100 -5.14 20.79 -21.21
N LEU A 101 -3.94 20.24 -21.02
CA LEU A 101 -3.63 18.83 -21.22
C LEU A 101 -4.06 18.00 -20.00
N PRO A 102 -5.03 17.08 -20.13
CA PRO A 102 -5.37 16.14 -19.06
C PRO A 102 -4.30 15.05 -18.93
N TYR A 103 -3.74 14.90 -17.73
CA TYR A 103 -2.82 13.82 -17.40
C TYR A 103 -3.58 12.68 -16.72
N PRO A 104 -3.43 11.42 -17.16
CA PRO A 104 -4.15 10.30 -16.58
C PRO A 104 -3.77 10.13 -15.11
N LEU A 105 -4.78 9.94 -14.26
CA LEU A 105 -4.62 9.60 -12.87
C LEU A 105 -4.95 8.13 -12.68
N THR A 106 -4.02 7.39 -12.07
CA THR A 106 -4.23 5.97 -11.74
C THR A 106 -3.92 5.77 -10.28
N CYS A 107 -4.62 4.87 -9.60
CA CYS A 107 -4.30 4.46 -8.25
C CYS A 107 -3.68 3.07 -8.25
N ALA A 108 -2.75 2.84 -7.32
CA ALA A 108 -2.13 1.56 -7.06
C ALA A 108 -2.36 1.17 -5.60
N ALA A 109 -2.49 -0.13 -5.35
CA ALA A 109 -2.49 -0.63 -3.98
C ALA A 109 -1.09 -0.46 -3.37
N HIS A 110 -1.05 0.08 -2.16
CA HIS A 110 0.15 0.30 -1.37
C HIS A 110 0.11 -0.60 -0.14
N HIS A 111 1.17 -1.39 0.07
CA HIS A 111 1.34 -2.22 1.26
C HIS A 111 1.69 -1.36 2.47
N LEU A 112 0.94 -1.50 3.55
CA LEU A 112 1.16 -0.77 4.81
C LEU A 112 2.32 -1.37 5.61
N VAL A 113 2.41 -2.69 5.66
CA VAL A 113 3.61 -3.42 6.08
C VAL A 113 4.28 -3.94 4.80
N PRO A 114 5.37 -3.30 4.33
CA PRO A 114 6.04 -3.70 3.10
C PRO A 114 6.69 -5.07 3.24
N ALA A 115 6.29 -6.00 2.37
CA ALA A 115 6.88 -7.34 2.33
C ALA A 115 8.40 -7.30 2.09
N GLN A 116 8.82 -6.75 0.95
CA GLN A 116 10.23 -6.80 0.53
C GLN A 116 11.10 -5.83 1.31
N GLU A 117 10.60 -4.63 1.62
CA GLU A 117 11.39 -3.58 2.24
C GLU A 117 11.43 -3.68 3.77
N SER A 118 10.45 -4.33 4.41
CA SER A 118 10.37 -4.36 5.89
C SER A 118 10.36 -5.75 6.52
N LEU A 119 9.81 -6.78 5.86
CA LEU A 119 9.77 -8.15 6.40
C LEU A 119 10.96 -9.01 5.97
N LYS A 120 11.52 -8.79 4.77
CA LYS A 120 12.61 -9.62 4.23
C LYS A 120 13.82 -9.64 5.16
N GLY A 121 14.17 -10.82 5.66
CA GLY A 121 15.29 -11.01 6.59
C GLY A 121 15.05 -10.44 8.00
N HIS A 122 13.84 -9.95 8.30
CA HIS A 122 13.55 -9.32 9.58
C HIS A 122 13.43 -10.35 10.71
N GLU A 123 13.90 -10.01 11.92
CA GLU A 123 13.91 -10.94 13.07
C GLU A 123 12.51 -11.42 13.49
N ILE A 124 11.49 -10.63 13.22
CA ILE A 124 10.08 -10.99 13.50
C ILE A 124 9.66 -12.29 12.80
N LEU A 125 10.26 -12.61 11.64
CA LEU A 125 9.97 -13.83 10.89
C LEU A 125 10.23 -15.09 11.71
N LYS A 126 11.18 -15.05 12.64
CA LYS A 126 11.47 -16.15 13.57
C LYS A 126 10.26 -16.52 14.43
N TYR A 127 9.31 -15.59 14.61
CA TYR A 127 8.09 -15.77 15.39
C TYR A 127 6.83 -15.90 14.52
N MET A 128 6.96 -15.82 13.19
CA MET A 128 5.84 -15.89 12.24
C MET A 128 5.84 -17.17 11.40
N CYS A 129 7.03 -17.67 11.07
CA CYS A 129 7.23 -18.76 10.12
C CYS A 129 7.75 -20.00 10.81
N LYS A 130 7.21 -21.17 10.47
CA LYS A 130 7.75 -22.45 10.95
C LYS A 130 9.16 -22.70 10.39
N LYS A 131 9.96 -23.48 11.11
CA LYS A 131 11.31 -23.87 10.67
C LYS A 131 11.28 -24.49 9.27
N GLY A 132 12.18 -24.01 8.40
CA GLY A 132 12.31 -24.51 7.02
C GLY A 132 11.23 -24.01 6.06
N GLU A 133 10.29 -23.18 6.51
CA GLU A 133 9.32 -22.57 5.60
C GLU A 133 10.03 -21.62 4.63
N GLN A 134 9.73 -21.80 3.35
CA GLN A 134 10.18 -20.93 2.28
C GLN A 134 9.21 -19.78 2.12
N GLN A 135 9.74 -18.55 2.11
CA GLN A 135 8.97 -17.34 1.90
C GLN A 135 9.39 -16.69 0.58
N ASP A 136 8.40 -16.32 -0.26
CA ASP A 136 8.65 -15.68 -1.56
C ASP A 136 8.96 -14.18 -1.40
N PHE A 137 10.12 -13.89 -0.81
CA PHE A 137 10.69 -12.55 -0.81
C PHE A 137 11.37 -12.26 -2.15
N ARG A 138 10.58 -12.02 -3.20
CA ARG A 138 11.03 -11.65 -4.55
C ARG A 138 12.24 -10.71 -4.52
N ASN A 139 13.27 -11.06 -5.29
CA ASN A 139 14.43 -10.20 -5.53
C ASN A 139 14.42 -9.77 -7.00
N GLY A 140 13.64 -8.72 -7.30
CA GLY A 140 13.36 -8.32 -8.68
C GLY A 140 12.33 -9.24 -9.36
N LYS A 141 12.58 -9.63 -10.62
CA LYS A 141 11.65 -10.47 -11.41
C LYS A 141 11.67 -11.95 -11.02
N SER A 142 12.70 -12.39 -10.31
CA SER A 142 12.84 -13.79 -9.90
C SER A 142 12.44 -13.94 -8.44
N ALA A 143 11.48 -14.84 -8.20
CA ALA A 143 11.24 -15.37 -6.87
C ALA A 143 12.51 -16.13 -6.44
N ALA A 144 13.10 -15.72 -5.32
CA ALA A 144 14.16 -16.49 -4.67
C ALA A 144 13.65 -16.84 -3.27
N PRO A 145 12.85 -17.92 -3.15
CA PRO A 145 12.31 -18.31 -1.86
C PRO A 145 13.46 -18.52 -0.87
N ALA A 146 13.47 -17.75 0.21
CA ALA A 146 14.46 -17.89 1.26
C ALA A 146 13.82 -18.65 2.42
N ALA A 147 14.53 -19.67 2.91
CA ALA A 147 14.12 -20.34 4.13
C ALA A 147 14.31 -19.40 5.32
N VAL A 148 13.31 -19.31 6.20
CA VAL A 148 13.45 -18.56 7.44
C VAL A 148 14.40 -19.31 8.37
N SER A 149 15.59 -18.76 8.60
CA SER A 149 16.57 -19.31 9.51
C SER A 149 16.26 -18.94 10.97
N GLY A 150 16.52 -19.87 11.89
CA GLY A 150 16.40 -19.61 13.33
C GLY A 150 14.96 -19.40 13.82
N SER A 151 13.97 -20.00 13.15
CA SER A 151 12.59 -20.03 13.63
C SER A 151 12.52 -20.48 15.10
N LYS A 152 11.64 -19.82 15.85
CA LYS A 152 11.30 -20.09 17.25
C LYS A 152 9.94 -20.74 17.40
N VAL A 153 9.22 -20.89 16.29
CA VAL A 153 7.86 -21.39 16.27
C VAL A 153 7.77 -22.66 15.45
N TRP A 154 7.16 -23.67 16.03
CA TRP A 154 6.76 -24.92 15.38
C TRP A 154 5.59 -24.79 14.38
N GLY A 155 5.04 -23.59 14.16
CA GLY A 155 3.86 -23.37 13.32
C GLY A 155 3.75 -21.95 12.79
N ASN A 156 2.98 -21.79 11.70
CA ASN A 156 2.75 -20.50 11.07
C ASN A 156 1.68 -19.68 11.81
N VAL A 157 1.75 -18.36 11.63
CA VAL A 157 0.76 -17.42 12.15
C VAL A 157 -0.37 -17.11 11.16
N ALA A 158 -0.29 -17.65 9.93
CA ALA A 158 -1.25 -17.42 8.84
C ALA A 158 -1.42 -15.92 8.51
N TYR A 159 -0.32 -15.16 8.51
CA TYR A 159 -0.35 -13.76 8.13
C TYR A 159 -0.34 -13.62 6.61
N ASN A 160 -1.23 -12.78 6.08
CA ASN A 160 -1.32 -12.45 4.66
C ASN A 160 -0.97 -10.98 4.44
N VAL A 161 0.23 -10.72 3.92
CA VAL A 161 0.69 -9.35 3.61
C VAL A 161 -0.13 -8.71 2.49
N ASN A 162 -0.77 -9.51 1.65
CA ASN A 162 -1.67 -9.05 0.58
C ASN A 162 -3.13 -8.95 1.05
N GLY A 163 -3.42 -9.18 2.33
CA GLY A 163 -4.78 -9.00 2.86
C GLY A 163 -5.20 -7.53 2.83
N SER A 164 -6.50 -7.28 2.61
CA SER A 164 -7.08 -5.94 2.46
C SER A 164 -6.75 -4.96 3.60
N HIS A 165 -6.66 -5.47 4.83
CA HIS A 165 -6.24 -4.70 6.02
C HIS A 165 -4.82 -4.12 5.93
N ASN A 166 -3.94 -4.70 5.10
CA ASN A 166 -2.57 -4.25 4.90
C ASN A 166 -2.43 -3.34 3.66
N GLY A 167 -3.55 -2.82 3.15
CA GLY A 167 -3.58 -2.03 1.92
C GLY A 167 -4.22 -0.67 2.08
N VAL A 168 -3.75 0.26 1.24
CA VAL A 168 -4.42 1.53 0.95
C VAL A 168 -4.24 1.88 -0.53
N TRP A 169 -5.25 2.49 -1.14
CA TRP A 169 -5.16 2.97 -2.51
C TRP A 169 -4.51 4.34 -2.54
N LEU A 170 -3.39 4.47 -3.25
CA LEU A 170 -2.67 5.73 -3.42
C LEU A 170 -2.54 6.10 -4.90
N PRO A 171 -2.57 7.39 -5.28
CA PRO A 171 -2.23 7.83 -6.63
C PRO A 171 -0.84 7.33 -7.04
N GLY A 172 -0.79 6.59 -8.14
CA GLY A 172 0.37 5.84 -8.63
C GLY A 172 1.40 6.68 -9.37
N ASN A 173 2.66 6.26 -9.29
CA ASN A 173 3.77 6.87 -10.03
C ASN A 173 3.82 6.57 -11.53
N TYR A 174 2.82 5.88 -12.09
CA TYR A 174 2.86 5.39 -13.48
C TYR A 174 3.10 6.50 -14.50
N ALA A 175 2.58 7.72 -14.27
CA ALA A 175 2.82 8.85 -15.16
C ALA A 175 4.22 9.47 -15.01
N VAL A 176 4.81 9.45 -13.81
CA VAL A 176 6.09 10.13 -13.50
C VAL A 176 7.32 9.23 -13.52
N GLY A 177 7.13 7.90 -13.42
CA GLY A 177 8.20 6.94 -13.14
C GLY A 177 9.25 6.79 -14.24
N GLY A 178 9.07 7.36 -15.43
CA GLY A 178 10.06 7.42 -16.50
C GLY A 178 10.53 6.08 -17.08
N GLY A 179 10.21 4.94 -16.43
CA GLY A 179 10.45 3.61 -16.96
C GLY A 179 9.70 3.42 -18.26
N LYS A 180 10.15 2.46 -19.09
CA LYS A 180 9.52 2.10 -20.37
C LYS A 180 7.99 2.22 -20.27
N VAL A 181 7.31 1.57 -19.33
CA VAL A 181 5.84 1.68 -19.17
C VAL A 181 5.30 3.11 -18.98
N GLY A 182 5.95 4.02 -18.25
CA GLY A 182 5.42 5.36 -17.98
C GLY A 182 5.57 6.37 -19.13
N VAL A 183 6.51 6.17 -20.05
CA VAL A 183 6.70 6.98 -21.27
C VAL A 183 6.22 6.22 -22.52
N GLN A 184 6.26 4.89 -22.46
CA GLN A 184 5.87 3.95 -23.50
C GLN A 184 4.40 3.55 -23.40
N VAL A 185 3.71 3.71 -22.27
CA VAL A 185 2.22 3.80 -22.29
C VAL A 185 1.78 5.05 -23.06
N TRP A 186 2.61 6.09 -23.12
CA TRP A 186 2.33 7.30 -23.88
C TRP A 186 2.81 7.19 -25.34
N SER A 187 3.90 6.45 -25.63
CA SER A 187 4.42 6.24 -26.99
C SER A 187 3.93 4.95 -27.69
N ASP A 188 3.84 3.82 -27.01
CA ASP A 188 3.43 2.52 -27.58
C ASP A 188 1.90 2.34 -27.65
N LYS A 189 1.09 3.05 -26.86
CA LYS A 189 -0.37 3.09 -27.12
C LYS A 189 -0.72 3.89 -28.39
N VAL A 190 0.24 4.64 -28.93
CA VAL A 190 0.11 5.36 -30.21
C VAL A 190 0.58 4.49 -31.39
N THR A 191 1.55 3.59 -31.18
CA THR A 191 2.11 2.71 -32.24
C THR A 191 1.60 1.26 -32.24
N ALA A 192 1.09 0.69 -31.14
CA ALA A 192 0.51 -0.66 -31.06
C ALA A 192 -0.94 -0.74 -31.54
N ARG A 193 -1.26 0.03 -32.59
CA ARG A 193 -2.59 0.35 -33.11
C ARG A 193 -3.20 -0.76 -33.99
N ARG A 194 -2.69 -2.00 -33.94
CA ARG A 194 -3.09 -3.04 -34.89
C ARG A 194 -3.82 -4.28 -34.34
N ASN A 195 -3.62 -4.74 -33.11
CA ASN A 195 -4.07 -6.10 -32.75
C ASN A 195 -4.79 -6.32 -31.41
N ASN A 196 -5.50 -5.33 -30.83
CA ASN A 196 -6.26 -5.63 -29.60
C ASN A 196 -7.56 -4.84 -29.41
N ALA A 197 -8.47 -4.98 -30.38
CA ALA A 197 -9.81 -4.37 -30.38
C ALA A 197 -10.64 -4.68 -29.11
N LYS A 198 -10.45 -5.86 -28.51
CA LYS A 198 -11.21 -6.32 -27.32
C LYS A 198 -10.82 -5.59 -26.02
N ALA A 199 -9.57 -5.17 -25.89
CA ALA A 199 -9.08 -4.42 -24.73
C ALA A 199 -9.46 -2.93 -24.80
N ASN A 200 -9.59 -2.38 -26.01
CA ASN A 200 -10.10 -1.04 -26.25
C ASN A 200 -11.59 -0.94 -25.97
N GLN A 201 -12.41 -1.89 -26.44
CA GLN A 201 -13.83 -1.93 -26.15
C GLN A 201 -14.05 -2.00 -24.63
N SER A 202 -13.30 -2.84 -23.93
CA SER A 202 -13.35 -2.92 -22.45
C SER A 202 -12.92 -1.63 -21.72
N TRP A 203 -12.06 -0.78 -22.29
CA TRP A 203 -11.64 0.49 -21.66
C TRP A 203 -12.56 1.65 -22.00
N VAL A 204 -13.17 1.66 -23.20
CA VAL A 204 -14.20 2.62 -23.61
C VAL A 204 -15.51 2.34 -22.87
N ASP A 205 -15.91 1.06 -22.79
CA ASP A 205 -17.05 0.61 -22.01
C ASP A 205 -16.83 0.83 -20.50
N ALA A 206 -15.62 0.57 -19.99
CA ALA A 206 -15.30 0.82 -18.58
C ALA A 206 -15.10 2.30 -18.28
N LEU A 207 -14.68 3.12 -19.25
CA LEU A 207 -14.59 4.58 -19.10
C LEU A 207 -15.97 5.22 -19.01
N ASP A 208 -17.06 4.50 -19.29
CA ASP A 208 -18.43 4.86 -18.94
C ASP A 208 -18.53 6.42 -19.08
N LEU A 209 -18.57 6.89 -20.33
CA LEU A 209 -18.84 8.28 -20.74
C LEU A 209 -20.18 8.26 -21.46
N SER A 210 -21.28 8.26 -20.70
CA SER A 210 -22.65 8.22 -21.22
C SER A 210 -23.16 9.64 -21.17
N PRO A 211 -24.01 10.00 -22.12
CA PRO A 211 -24.05 11.36 -22.67
C PRO A 211 -24.68 12.41 -21.74
N ASP A 212 -25.40 12.00 -20.71
CA ASP A 212 -26.32 12.88 -19.96
C ASP A 212 -25.66 13.92 -19.01
N ALA A 213 -24.33 14.12 -19.06
CA ALA A 213 -23.65 15.03 -18.11
C ALA A 213 -22.92 16.22 -18.76
N TRP A 214 -23.08 16.42 -20.06
CA TRP A 214 -22.66 17.64 -20.77
C TRP A 214 -23.79 18.14 -21.65
N ASP A 215 -24.97 18.31 -21.03
CA ASP A 215 -26.17 18.87 -21.66
C ASP A 215 -25.89 20.28 -22.18
N SER A 216 -25.53 20.33 -23.46
CA SER A 216 -25.94 21.38 -24.38
C SER A 216 -25.90 20.83 -25.81
N GLY A 217 -27.06 20.43 -26.30
CA GLY A 217 -27.41 20.53 -27.73
C GLY A 217 -26.92 19.40 -28.64
N ASP A 218 -27.93 18.73 -29.20
CA ASP A 218 -27.98 17.80 -30.32
C ASP A 218 -26.81 17.72 -31.32
N ASP A 219 -26.47 16.46 -31.59
CA ASP A 219 -26.17 15.80 -32.88
C ASP A 219 -24.81 16.00 -33.59
N ASP A 220 -24.19 14.82 -33.83
CA ASP A 220 -23.32 14.42 -34.97
C ASP A 220 -21.76 14.48 -34.93
N ASP A 221 -21.09 14.63 -33.78
CA ASP A 221 -19.60 14.76 -33.78
C ASP A 221 -18.78 13.81 -32.86
N GLU A 222 -19.25 12.58 -32.58
CA GLU A 222 -18.48 11.59 -31.78
C GLU A 222 -17.14 11.14 -32.43
N GLU A 223 -17.01 11.27 -33.75
CA GLU A 223 -15.77 10.93 -34.47
C GLU A 223 -14.70 12.03 -34.30
N GLU A 224 -15.12 13.26 -34.00
CA GLU A 224 -14.23 14.43 -33.96
C GLU A 224 -13.43 14.52 -32.66
N ALA A 225 -13.98 14.15 -31.50
CA ALA A 225 -13.28 14.21 -30.20
C ALA A 225 -12.15 13.16 -30.09
N SER A 226 -12.37 11.97 -30.66
CA SER A 226 -11.36 10.90 -30.78
C SER A 226 -10.22 11.32 -31.70
N GLU A 227 -10.55 11.98 -32.81
CA GLU A 227 -9.58 12.55 -33.73
C GLU A 227 -8.90 13.81 -33.17
N ALA A 228 -9.54 14.60 -32.32
CA ALA A 228 -8.96 15.77 -31.67
C ALA A 228 -7.82 15.38 -30.71
N LEU A 229 -8.01 14.34 -29.88
CA LEU A 229 -6.94 13.83 -29.00
C LEU A 229 -5.81 13.18 -29.81
N LYS A 230 -6.12 12.43 -30.86
CA LYS A 230 -5.10 11.86 -31.78
C LYS A 230 -4.33 12.95 -32.51
N ARG A 231 -5.00 14.00 -32.99
CA ARG A 231 -4.40 15.19 -33.63
C ARG A 231 -3.60 16.01 -32.63
N ALA A 232 -4.04 16.13 -31.38
CA ALA A 232 -3.33 16.83 -30.31
C ALA A 232 -2.03 16.12 -29.94
N LEU A 233 -2.08 14.79 -29.73
CA LEU A 233 -0.90 13.98 -29.44
C LEU A 233 0.05 13.88 -30.65
N GLY A 234 -0.47 13.86 -31.88
CA GLY A 234 0.33 13.92 -33.10
C GLY A 234 1.01 15.28 -33.35
N ARG A 235 0.45 16.37 -32.80
CA ARG A 235 1.00 17.73 -32.86
C ARG A 235 1.92 18.08 -31.69
N ALA A 236 1.92 17.28 -30.63
CA ALA A 236 2.75 17.47 -29.44
C ALA A 236 4.24 17.24 -29.73
N LYS A 237 4.90 18.21 -30.38
CA LYS A 237 6.33 18.16 -30.71
C LYS A 237 7.28 18.50 -29.55
N LYS A 238 6.79 18.93 -28.37
CA LYS A 238 7.64 19.47 -27.31
C LYS A 238 7.84 18.50 -26.14
N LYS A 239 9.11 18.37 -25.70
CA LYS A 239 9.53 17.84 -24.38
C LYS A 239 8.79 18.52 -23.21
N ALA A 240 8.21 19.70 -23.42
CA ALA A 240 7.46 20.48 -22.44
C ALA A 240 6.19 19.79 -21.90
N PHE A 241 5.59 18.86 -22.66
CA PHE A 241 4.39 18.13 -22.23
C PHE A 241 4.71 16.81 -21.51
N MET A 242 5.93 16.33 -21.69
CA MET A 242 6.41 15.20 -20.92
C MET A 242 6.48 15.64 -19.46
N LEU A 243 6.16 14.73 -18.54
CA LEU A 243 6.50 14.88 -17.13
C LEU A 243 8.03 14.80 -16.99
N ALA A 244 8.72 15.77 -17.57
CA ALA A 244 10.16 15.95 -17.59
C ALA A 244 10.57 16.74 -16.34
N GLY A 245 11.85 16.65 -15.99
CA GLY A 245 12.39 17.27 -14.78
C GLY A 245 13.01 16.26 -13.82
N LYS A 246 13.71 16.79 -12.83
CA LYS A 246 14.42 16.01 -11.82
C LYS A 246 13.43 15.26 -10.93
N ASN A 247 13.63 13.96 -10.76
CA ASN A 247 12.85 13.16 -9.81
C ASN A 247 12.99 13.75 -8.40
N HIS A 248 11.92 13.72 -7.62
CA HIS A 248 11.86 14.21 -6.23
C HIS A 248 12.13 15.72 -6.05
N SER A 249 12.34 16.49 -7.12
CA SER A 249 12.52 17.93 -7.02
C SER A 249 11.17 18.62 -6.84
N VAL A 250 11.03 19.41 -5.77
CA VAL A 250 9.87 20.27 -5.50
C VAL A 250 10.17 21.65 -6.06
N ALA A 251 9.69 21.94 -7.27
CA ALA A 251 9.86 23.26 -7.89
C ALA A 251 8.62 23.59 -8.72
N ALA A 252 8.16 24.85 -8.69
CA ALA A 252 7.00 25.30 -9.45
C ALA A 252 7.13 25.00 -10.97
N GLY A 253 8.37 25.04 -11.48
CA GLY A 253 8.69 24.73 -12.87
C GLY A 253 8.95 23.26 -13.17
N ASN A 254 8.70 22.33 -12.24
CA ASN A 254 8.89 20.89 -12.45
C ASN A 254 7.55 20.19 -12.75
N PRO A 255 7.26 19.81 -14.02
CA PRO A 255 6.04 19.10 -14.39
C PRO A 255 5.76 17.84 -13.58
N LYS A 256 6.78 17.07 -13.18
CA LYS A 256 6.59 15.89 -12.32
C LYS A 256 5.98 16.25 -10.98
N TRP A 257 6.49 17.30 -10.35
CA TRP A 257 5.96 17.79 -9.09
C TRP A 257 4.53 18.32 -9.27
N ALA A 258 4.28 19.10 -10.31
CA ALA A 258 2.95 19.61 -10.62
C ALA A 258 1.91 18.48 -10.77
N TYR A 259 2.28 17.38 -11.45
CA TYR A 259 1.45 16.18 -11.54
C TYR A 259 1.24 15.51 -10.20
N VAL A 260 2.33 15.24 -9.45
CA VAL A 260 2.26 14.57 -8.14
C VAL A 260 1.36 15.36 -7.19
N LYS A 261 1.53 16.68 -7.13
CA LYS A 261 0.68 17.61 -6.38
C LYS A 261 -0.78 17.50 -6.79
N ALA A 262 -1.09 17.64 -8.08
CA ALA A 262 -2.46 17.57 -8.59
C ALA A 262 -3.12 16.19 -8.34
N ALA A 263 -2.36 15.11 -8.45
CA ALA A 263 -2.80 13.76 -8.17
C ALA A 263 -3.14 13.55 -6.68
N MET A 264 -2.33 14.08 -5.77
CA MET A 264 -2.61 14.06 -4.34
C MET A 264 -3.79 14.97 -3.97
N ASP A 265 -3.87 16.17 -4.56
CA ASP A 265 -5.00 17.10 -4.42
C ASP A 265 -6.32 16.42 -4.80
N ALA A 266 -6.34 15.73 -5.95
CA ALA A 266 -7.53 15.05 -6.47
C ALA A 266 -7.89 13.78 -5.69
N SER A 267 -6.91 13.01 -5.22
CA SER A 267 -7.15 11.75 -4.52
C SER A 267 -7.37 11.89 -3.01
N GLY A 268 -6.92 13.00 -2.41
CA GLY A 268 -6.98 13.21 -0.96
C GLY A 268 -6.04 12.28 -0.18
N GLY A 269 -4.93 11.85 -0.79
CA GLY A 269 -3.97 10.93 -0.18
C GLY A 269 -2.57 11.15 -0.71
N GLN A 270 -1.60 10.48 -0.10
CA GLN A 270 -0.20 10.58 -0.50
C GLN A 270 0.11 9.91 -1.82
N PHE A 271 1.19 10.34 -2.45
CA PHE A 271 1.66 9.71 -3.67
C PHE A 271 2.25 8.31 -3.39
N HIS A 272 2.06 7.38 -4.33
CA HIS A 272 2.67 6.05 -4.27
C HIS A 272 4.10 6.14 -4.82
N ASP A 273 5.02 6.57 -3.98
CA ASP A 273 6.45 6.52 -4.25
C ASP A 273 7.22 5.66 -3.24
N ARG A 274 8.52 5.51 -3.48
CA ARG A 274 9.40 4.71 -2.61
C ARG A 274 9.87 5.58 -1.46
N HIS A 275 9.70 5.06 -0.25
CA HIS A 275 9.95 5.78 0.98
C HIS A 275 10.86 4.95 1.88
N GLU A 276 12.14 5.31 1.91
CA GLU A 276 13.11 4.67 2.79
C GLU A 276 12.75 4.93 4.26
N ASP A 277 12.40 6.17 4.60
CA ASP A 277 12.01 6.54 5.97
C ASP A 277 10.79 5.78 6.46
N TYR A 278 9.74 5.67 5.64
CA TYR A 278 8.58 4.83 5.95
C TYR A 278 8.98 3.37 6.21
N SER A 279 9.83 2.82 5.34
CA SER A 279 10.29 1.43 5.48
C SER A 279 11.11 1.25 6.75
N ASN A 280 11.95 2.22 7.11
CA ASN A 280 12.75 2.23 8.34
C ASN A 280 11.89 2.25 9.60
N GLU A 281 10.77 2.96 9.56
CA GLU A 281 9.84 3.09 10.69
C GLU A 281 8.98 1.84 10.86
N VAL A 282 8.51 1.26 9.75
CA VAL A 282 7.89 -0.07 9.79
C VAL A 282 8.89 -1.10 10.32
N GLN A 283 10.15 -1.07 9.86
CA GLN A 283 11.19 -1.95 10.40
C GLN A 283 11.43 -1.70 11.89
N ASP A 284 11.45 -0.44 12.35
CA ASP A 284 11.65 -0.14 13.77
C ASP A 284 10.52 -0.68 14.64
N TYR A 285 9.29 -0.49 14.17
CA TYR A 285 8.10 -1.09 14.77
C TYR A 285 8.22 -2.61 14.86
N LEU A 286 8.61 -3.27 13.76
CA LEU A 286 8.80 -4.72 13.72
C LEU A 286 9.95 -5.17 14.63
N ARG A 287 11.04 -4.39 14.74
CA ARG A 287 12.16 -4.67 15.66
C ARG A 287 11.70 -4.64 17.12
N LYS A 288 10.89 -3.66 17.50
CA LYS A 288 10.28 -3.57 18.84
C LYS A 288 9.40 -4.78 19.14
N MET A 289 8.56 -5.19 18.18
CA MET A 289 7.78 -6.43 18.29
C MET A 289 8.68 -7.66 18.48
N ALA A 290 9.71 -7.80 17.64
CA ALA A 290 10.63 -8.94 17.69
C ALA A 290 11.38 -9.00 19.02
N ALA A 291 11.85 -7.85 19.53
CA ALA A 291 12.52 -7.74 20.83
C ALA A 291 11.61 -8.17 21.99
N ALA A 292 10.34 -7.77 21.97
CA ALA A 292 9.39 -8.22 22.98
C ALA A 292 9.12 -9.72 22.87
N TYR A 293 8.89 -10.26 21.67
CA TYR A 293 8.72 -11.70 21.49
C TYR A 293 9.96 -12.50 21.91
N LYS A 294 11.16 -11.95 21.70
CA LYS A 294 12.41 -12.53 22.21
C LYS A 294 12.45 -12.57 23.74
N LYS A 295 12.10 -11.48 24.41
CA LYS A 295 11.99 -11.44 25.88
C LYS A 295 10.94 -12.45 26.37
N MET A 296 9.76 -12.44 25.78
CA MET A 296 8.66 -13.34 26.15
C MET A 296 9.01 -14.80 25.89
N HIS A 297 9.68 -15.13 24.78
CA HIS A 297 10.17 -16.48 24.46
C HIS A 297 11.11 -17.01 25.52
N SER A 298 12.09 -16.20 25.92
CA SER A 298 13.05 -16.56 26.96
C SER A 298 12.39 -16.82 28.33
N GLY A 299 11.33 -16.09 28.65
CA GLY A 299 10.54 -16.27 29.87
C GLY A 299 9.57 -17.45 29.79
N ALA A 300 8.88 -17.61 28.67
CA ALA A 300 7.88 -18.66 28.44
C ALA A 300 8.51 -20.06 28.56
N ILE A 301 9.71 -20.25 27.99
CA ILE A 301 10.44 -21.53 28.10
C ILE A 301 10.76 -21.86 29.56
N LYS A 302 11.08 -20.86 30.39
CA LYS A 302 11.49 -21.08 31.79
C LYS A 302 10.31 -21.25 32.74
N ASN A 303 9.23 -20.51 32.51
CA ASN A 303 8.21 -20.26 33.54
C ASN A 303 6.82 -20.82 33.19
N CYS A 304 6.56 -21.22 31.93
CA CYS A 304 5.23 -21.70 31.53
C CYS A 304 5.16 -23.23 31.52
N LYS A 305 4.53 -23.81 32.57
CA LYS A 305 4.27 -25.26 32.67
C LYS A 305 3.45 -25.81 31.49
N GLN A 306 2.62 -24.99 30.86
CA GLN A 306 1.85 -25.39 29.68
C GLN A 306 2.74 -25.48 28.43
N CYS A 307 3.73 -24.58 28.26
CA CYS A 307 4.73 -24.70 27.19
C CYS A 307 5.59 -25.97 27.37
N GLU A 308 5.93 -26.33 28.60
CA GLU A 308 6.67 -27.56 28.89
C GLU A 308 5.89 -28.80 28.40
N LYS A 309 4.61 -28.86 28.77
CA LYS A 309 3.68 -29.96 28.48
C LYS A 309 3.01 -29.89 27.10
N ALA A 310 3.24 -28.84 26.31
CA ALA A 310 2.61 -28.66 25.01
C ALA A 310 2.96 -29.83 24.07
N ALA A 311 1.94 -30.35 23.39
CA ALA A 311 2.07 -31.50 22.51
C ALA A 311 2.73 -31.12 21.17
N ARG A 312 4.08 -31.14 21.11
CA ARG A 312 4.96 -30.80 19.97
C ARG A 312 4.75 -31.69 18.73
N PRO A 313 4.62 -31.18 17.46
CA PRO A 313 4.82 -32.02 16.29
C PRO A 313 6.19 -32.69 16.33
N SER A 314 6.24 -33.85 15.69
CA SER A 314 7.47 -34.61 15.53
C SER A 314 8.58 -33.75 14.90
N GLY A 315 9.80 -33.89 15.42
CA GLY A 315 10.98 -33.17 14.93
C GLY A 315 11.19 -31.76 15.49
N MET A 316 10.30 -31.26 16.36
CA MET A 316 10.46 -29.95 16.99
C MET A 316 11.29 -30.03 18.27
N SER A 317 12.18 -29.06 18.46
CA SER A 317 13.05 -28.93 19.62
C SER A 317 12.32 -28.38 20.85
N LYS A 318 12.90 -28.62 22.04
CA LYS A 318 12.38 -28.06 23.31
C LYS A 318 12.40 -26.52 23.35
N ASN A 319 13.22 -25.89 22.51
CA ASN A 319 13.36 -24.44 22.41
C ASN A 319 12.36 -23.78 21.44
N GLU A 320 11.58 -24.58 20.71
CA GLU A 320 10.50 -24.11 19.86
C GLU A 320 9.18 -24.09 20.64
N VAL A 321 8.39 -23.04 20.42
CA VAL A 321 7.12 -22.76 21.12
C VAL A 321 5.98 -22.56 20.12
N GLY A 322 4.76 -22.49 20.65
CA GLY A 322 3.57 -21.88 20.04
C GLY A 322 3.82 -20.82 18.97
N PRO A 323 3.08 -20.75 17.85
CA PRO A 323 2.90 -19.44 17.23
C PRO A 323 2.40 -18.46 18.29
N PRO A 324 2.86 -17.20 18.28
CA PRO A 324 2.42 -16.24 19.27
C PRO A 324 0.96 -15.87 19.04
N TYR A 325 0.20 -15.77 20.13
CA TYR A 325 -1.11 -15.15 20.11
C TYR A 325 -0.98 -13.66 19.77
N GLY A 326 -2.02 -13.12 19.14
CA GLY A 326 -2.14 -11.68 18.87
C GLY A 326 -1.15 -11.08 17.88
N ILE A 327 -0.08 -11.78 17.43
CA ILE A 327 0.92 -11.19 16.50
C ILE A 327 0.29 -10.64 15.22
N VAL A 328 -0.68 -11.37 14.67
CA VAL A 328 -1.44 -10.95 13.49
C VAL A 328 -2.30 -9.72 13.79
N GLY A 329 -2.95 -9.68 14.96
CA GLY A 329 -3.69 -8.50 15.42
C GLY A 329 -2.79 -7.28 15.59
N ARG A 330 -1.57 -7.46 16.10
CA ARG A 330 -0.56 -6.39 16.22
C ARG A 330 -0.07 -5.89 14.88
N LEU A 331 0.22 -6.79 13.94
CA LEU A 331 0.58 -6.41 12.58
C LEU A 331 -0.55 -5.64 11.89
N LYS A 332 -1.81 -6.04 12.11
CA LYS A 332 -2.96 -5.28 11.64
C LYS A 332 -3.04 -3.90 12.29
N ASN A 333 -2.86 -3.80 13.61
CA ASN A 333 -2.84 -2.51 14.32
C ASN A 333 -1.70 -1.61 13.80
N ALA A 334 -0.56 -2.20 13.44
CA ALA A 334 0.52 -1.50 12.76
C ALA A 334 0.06 -0.97 11.40
N SER A 335 -0.57 -1.81 10.57
CA SER A 335 -1.15 -1.39 9.30
C SER A 335 -2.14 -0.22 9.49
N ASP A 336 -3.07 -0.32 10.45
CA ASP A 336 -4.06 0.73 10.73
C ASP A 336 -3.39 2.04 11.19
N PHE A 337 -2.35 1.94 12.01
CA PHE A 337 -1.51 3.08 12.44
C PHE A 337 -0.84 3.73 11.23
N PHE A 338 -0.13 2.95 10.41
CA PHE A 338 0.55 3.44 9.22
C PHE A 338 -0.41 3.98 8.15
N LYS A 339 -1.61 3.41 8.02
CA LYS A 339 -2.66 3.91 7.12
C LYS A 339 -3.05 5.34 7.45
N GLY A 340 -3.09 5.67 8.75
CA GLY A 340 -3.37 7.03 9.23
C GLY A 340 -2.37 8.06 8.72
N TYR A 341 -1.11 7.68 8.50
CA TYR A 341 -0.09 8.54 7.92
C TYR A 341 -0.32 8.77 6.42
N LEU A 342 -0.70 7.73 5.67
CA LEU A 342 -0.79 7.80 4.21
C LEU A 342 -2.10 8.46 3.70
N THR A 343 -3.12 8.54 4.54
CA THR A 343 -4.42 9.14 4.17
C THR A 343 -4.59 10.52 4.78
N ARG A 344 -5.12 11.49 4.02
CA ARG A 344 -5.39 12.87 4.48
C ARG A 344 -6.55 12.97 5.47
N THR A 345 -6.96 11.88 6.13
CA THR A 345 -7.92 12.02 7.22
C THR A 345 -7.25 12.85 8.30
N ASN A 346 -7.57 14.15 8.35
CA ASN A 346 -7.28 15.07 9.44
C ASN A 346 -7.92 14.51 10.71
N LYS A 347 -7.35 13.44 11.26
CA LYS A 347 -7.68 12.98 12.59
C LYS A 347 -7.08 14.02 13.50
N THR A 348 -7.93 14.95 13.95
CA THR A 348 -7.69 15.62 15.21
C THR A 348 -7.54 14.49 16.21
N LEU A 349 -6.34 14.23 16.75
CA LEU A 349 -6.09 13.15 17.73
C LEU A 349 -6.75 13.42 19.09
N GLY A 350 -7.79 14.25 19.11
CA GLY A 350 -8.39 14.82 20.29
C GLY A 350 -7.81 16.19 20.64
N THR A 351 -8.42 16.78 21.65
CA THR A 351 -7.97 18.00 22.31
C THR A 351 -7.31 17.60 23.63
N ARG A 352 -6.01 17.85 23.80
CA ARG A 352 -5.37 17.71 25.11
C ARG A 352 -5.35 19.09 25.74
N LYS A 353 -6.08 19.27 26.86
CA LYS A 353 -6.23 20.56 27.56
C LYS A 353 -6.71 21.70 26.65
N GLY A 354 -7.69 21.44 25.78
CA GLY A 354 -8.26 22.46 24.89
C GLY A 354 -7.40 22.84 23.68
N ARG A 355 -6.14 22.37 23.57
CA ARG A 355 -5.36 22.49 22.32
C ARG A 355 -5.66 21.30 21.41
N LYS A 356 -6.07 21.60 20.17
CA LYS A 356 -6.10 20.60 19.09
C LYS A 356 -4.68 20.09 18.90
N ILE A 357 -4.48 18.79 19.13
CA ILE A 357 -3.25 18.13 18.70
C ILE A 357 -3.48 17.80 17.23
N VAL A 358 -2.97 18.67 16.36
CA VAL A 358 -2.77 18.31 14.96
C VAL A 358 -1.63 17.30 14.99
N THR A 359 -1.85 16.09 14.48
CA THR A 359 -0.79 15.11 14.28
C THR A 359 0.38 15.79 13.59
N ALA A 360 1.59 15.55 14.07
CA ALA A 360 2.81 15.96 13.40
C ALA A 360 2.67 15.69 11.90
N ALA A 361 3.07 16.67 11.08
CA ALA A 361 3.21 16.53 9.64
C ALA A 361 3.71 15.12 9.33
N ASN A 362 3.09 14.42 8.37
CA ASN A 362 3.53 13.06 8.10
C ASN A 362 5.02 13.08 7.74
N ILE A 363 5.84 12.57 8.67
CA ILE A 363 7.31 12.58 8.61
C ILE A 363 7.87 11.45 7.76
N TYR A 364 7.01 10.58 7.23
CA TYR A 364 7.41 9.33 6.56
C TYR A 364 7.14 9.38 5.07
N THR A 365 7.46 10.51 4.45
CA THR A 365 6.99 10.82 3.10
C THR A 365 8.11 11.39 2.25
N SER A 366 8.00 11.30 0.93
CA SER A 366 9.02 11.87 0.06
C SER A 366 9.02 13.40 0.14
N GLY A 367 10.08 14.03 -0.36
CA GLY A 367 10.13 15.50 -0.46
C GLY A 367 8.90 16.09 -1.16
N TRP A 368 8.30 15.36 -2.12
CA TRP A 368 7.05 15.75 -2.76
C TRP A 368 5.89 15.79 -1.77
N VAL A 369 5.67 14.72 -1.03
CA VAL A 369 4.56 14.64 -0.10
C VAL A 369 4.73 15.64 1.04
N HIS A 370 5.94 15.83 1.55
CA HIS A 370 6.25 16.87 2.53
C HIS A 370 5.85 18.27 2.05
N ALA A 371 6.26 18.64 0.83
CA ALA A 371 5.87 19.92 0.25
C ALA A 371 4.35 20.04 0.11
N TRP A 372 3.67 18.96 -0.27
CA TRP A 372 2.22 18.96 -0.40
C TRP A 372 1.50 19.19 0.93
N PHE A 373 1.96 18.58 2.02
CA PHE A 373 1.38 18.83 3.35
C PHE A 373 1.61 20.26 3.81
N ASN A 374 2.80 20.82 3.56
CA ASN A 374 3.11 22.19 3.91
C ASN A 374 2.17 23.19 3.19
N ASP A 375 1.79 22.91 1.95
CA ASP A 375 0.82 23.72 1.19
C ASP A 375 -0.62 23.65 1.73
N HIS A 376 -0.95 22.63 2.54
CA HIS A 376 -2.32 22.32 2.99
C HIS A 376 -2.51 22.35 4.51
N THR A 377 -1.46 22.70 5.25
CA THR A 377 -1.55 22.91 6.70
C THR A 377 -1.92 24.39 6.92
N PRO A 378 -3.08 24.67 7.54
CA PRO A 378 -3.59 26.03 7.71
C PRO A 378 -2.76 26.90 8.65
#